data_AF-A0A1L7U8T7-F1
#
_entry.id   AF-A0A1L7U8T7-F1
#
_cell.length_a   1.000
_cell.length_b   1.000
_cell.length_c   1.000
_cell.angle_alpha   90.00
_cell.angle_beta   90.00
_cell.angle_gamma   90.00
#
_symmetry.space_group_name_H-M   'P 1'
#
loop_
_entity.id
_entity.type
_entity.pdbx_description
1 polymer ?
#
loop_
_entity_poly.entity_id
_entity_poly.type
_entity_poly.pdbx_seq_one_letter_code
_entity_poly.pdbx_strand_id
1 'polypeptide(L)'
;MQPIEERHIDYLGRLIEECNAKETFGIHLAHKHFDLREGTYLEGRLDTDDNRQYYWTRAVENSGSDPSKLCGHIFVYDREKGFSPSEFHHGSLPDLSTVDHRRLFSMFGRYLIEHQLQHSIVLEYLIPELRGRNMFELVLHGQQHILLCEPGIVLPGLASSVVTAYSYVESAMKFGPGTRYITPPGTNKHITFNPDDLVEVREVVDVFRKLEFLAI
;
A
#
# COMPACT_ATOMS: atom_id res chain seq x y z
N MET A 1 -6.55 -9.82 9.75
CA MET A 1 -7.08 -9.88 8.37
C MET A 1 -7.82 -11.20 8.16
N GLN A 2 -8.99 -11.18 7.53
CA GLN A 2 -9.68 -12.42 7.14
C GLN A 2 -9.07 -12.97 5.84
N PRO A 3 -9.00 -14.30 5.66
CA PRO A 3 -8.56 -14.88 4.40
C PRO A 3 -9.51 -14.45 3.27
N ILE A 4 -8.96 -13.91 2.20
CA ILE A 4 -9.72 -13.59 0.98
C ILE A 4 -9.60 -14.75 0.02
N GLU A 5 -10.74 -15.19 -0.51
CA GLU A 5 -10.77 -16.26 -1.49
C GLU A 5 -10.09 -15.82 -2.79
N GLU A 6 -9.21 -16.67 -3.34
CA GLU A 6 -8.42 -16.39 -4.55
C GLU A 6 -9.31 -16.00 -5.74
N ARG A 7 -10.53 -16.55 -5.84
CA ARG A 7 -11.50 -16.21 -6.89
C ARG A 7 -11.82 -14.71 -6.98
N HIS A 8 -11.75 -13.97 -5.87
CA HIS A 8 -12.00 -12.53 -5.86
C HIS A 8 -10.82 -11.77 -6.46
N ILE A 9 -9.60 -12.19 -6.14
CA ILE A 9 -8.37 -11.63 -6.70
C ILE A 9 -8.33 -11.92 -8.20
N ASP A 10 -8.63 -13.16 -8.63
CA ASP A 10 -8.64 -13.55 -10.04
C ASP A 10 -9.69 -12.79 -10.86
N TYR A 11 -10.88 -12.57 -10.31
CA TYR A 11 -11.91 -11.80 -10.99
C TYR A 11 -11.51 -10.32 -11.14
N LEU A 12 -11.11 -9.69 -10.04
CA LEU A 12 -10.74 -8.28 -10.03
C LEU A 12 -9.47 -8.01 -10.85
N GLY A 13 -8.50 -8.93 -10.83
CA GLY A 13 -7.29 -8.86 -11.63
C GLY A 13 -7.62 -8.90 -13.12
N ARG A 14 -8.46 -9.86 -13.56
CA ARG A 14 -8.94 -9.89 -14.95
C ARG A 14 -9.68 -8.63 -15.36
N LEU A 15 -10.51 -8.07 -14.48
CA LEU A 15 -11.18 -6.79 -14.74
C LEU A 15 -10.17 -5.65 -14.95
N ILE A 16 -9.14 -5.56 -14.11
CA ILE A 16 -8.06 -4.57 -14.26
C ILE A 16 -7.33 -4.75 -15.60
N GLU A 17 -7.01 -5.99 -15.99
CA GLU A 17 -6.37 -6.30 -17.28
C GLU A 17 -7.25 -5.94 -18.47
N GLU A 18 -8.53 -6.33 -18.46
CA GLU A 18 -9.50 -6.03 -19.52
C GLU A 18 -9.70 -4.52 -19.73
N CYS A 19 -9.50 -3.72 -18.67
CA CYS A 19 -9.57 -2.26 -18.71
C CYS A 19 -8.21 -1.60 -19.05
N ASN A 20 -7.20 -2.37 -19.44
CA ASN A 20 -5.84 -1.91 -19.74
C ASN A 20 -5.19 -1.15 -18.56
N ALA A 21 -5.48 -1.57 -17.33
CA ALA A 21 -5.06 -0.91 -16.10
C ALA A 21 -4.02 -1.71 -15.30
N LYS A 22 -3.51 -2.83 -15.82
CA LYS A 22 -2.60 -3.74 -15.09
C LYS A 22 -1.29 -3.11 -14.62
N GLU A 23 -0.81 -2.10 -15.35
CA GLU A 23 0.38 -1.33 -14.97
C GLU A 23 0.06 -0.16 -14.04
N THR A 24 -1.22 0.24 -13.93
CA THR A 24 -1.63 1.44 -13.20
C THR A 24 -2.26 1.09 -11.86
N PHE A 25 -3.00 -0.01 -11.79
CA PHE A 25 -3.77 -0.37 -10.60
C PHE A 25 -3.51 -1.81 -10.13
N GLY A 26 -3.53 -1.96 -8.81
CA GLY A 26 -3.44 -3.20 -8.07
C GLY A 26 -4.67 -3.44 -7.20
N ILE A 27 -4.64 -4.57 -6.49
CA ILE A 27 -5.64 -4.95 -5.51
C ILE A 27 -4.96 -4.95 -4.15
N HIS A 28 -5.49 -4.21 -3.19
CA HIS A 28 -4.94 -4.18 -1.85
C HIS A 28 -5.98 -4.70 -0.86
N LEU A 29 -5.51 -5.47 0.14
CA LEU A 29 -6.37 -6.02 1.18
C LEU A 29 -6.56 -4.96 2.24
N ALA A 30 -7.80 -4.55 2.50
CA ALA A 30 -8.08 -3.51 3.48
C ALA A 30 -7.60 -3.94 4.88
N HIS A 31 -6.71 -3.16 5.47
CA HIS A 31 -6.28 -3.32 6.84
C HIS A 31 -5.88 -1.96 7.42
N LYS A 32 -5.70 -1.93 8.75
CA LYS A 32 -5.40 -0.71 9.48
C LYS A 32 -4.16 -0.95 10.33
N HIS A 33 -3.20 -0.04 10.23
CA HIS A 33 -1.99 -0.07 11.06
C HIS A 33 -2.22 0.60 12.42
N PHE A 34 -2.93 1.74 12.44
CA PHE A 34 -3.21 2.53 13.64
C PHE A 34 -4.40 3.48 13.41
N ASP A 35 -4.99 3.99 14.49
CA ASP A 35 -6.02 5.04 14.45
C ASP A 35 -5.40 6.40 14.11
N LEU A 36 -5.92 7.07 13.07
CA LEU A 36 -5.55 8.44 12.73
C LEU A 36 -6.33 9.43 13.59
N ARG A 37 -5.72 10.59 13.87
CA ARG A 37 -6.41 11.70 14.51
C ARG A 37 -7.33 12.39 13.49
N GLU A 38 -8.42 12.97 13.97
CA GLU A 38 -9.28 13.78 13.11
C GLU A 38 -8.47 14.94 12.49
N GLY A 39 -8.73 15.24 11.21
CA GLY A 39 -7.98 16.27 10.48
C GLY A 39 -6.59 15.83 9.99
N THR A 40 -6.28 14.53 10.05
CA THR A 40 -5.05 13.96 9.48
C THR A 40 -5.33 12.92 8.39
N TYR A 41 -4.36 12.73 7.50
CA TYR A 41 -4.37 11.72 6.44
C TYR A 41 -3.00 11.03 6.35
N LEU A 42 -2.94 9.89 5.66
CA LEU A 42 -1.68 9.20 5.37
C LEU A 42 -1.10 9.71 4.06
N GLU A 43 0.14 10.20 4.11
CA GLU A 43 0.94 10.64 2.96
C GLU A 43 2.16 9.74 2.83
N GLY A 44 2.27 9.05 1.70
CA GLY A 44 3.41 8.24 1.30
C GLY A 44 4.32 8.98 0.32
N ARG A 45 5.63 8.91 0.52
CA ARG A 45 6.62 9.49 -0.40
C ARG A 45 7.75 8.50 -0.66
N LEU A 46 8.30 8.59 -1.86
CA LEU A 46 9.52 7.89 -2.20
C LEU A 46 10.71 8.59 -1.55
N ASP A 47 11.64 7.79 -1.04
CA ASP A 47 12.94 8.25 -0.61
C ASP A 47 14.02 7.29 -1.11
N THR A 48 15.26 7.76 -1.16
CA THR A 48 16.41 6.95 -1.59
C THR A 48 17.58 7.19 -0.65
N ASP A 49 18.04 6.14 0.01
CA ASP A 49 19.25 6.15 0.84
C ASP A 49 20.17 5.01 0.38
N ASP A 50 21.45 5.30 0.22
CA ASP A 50 22.46 4.33 -0.24
C ASP A 50 22.05 3.49 -1.48
N ASN A 51 21.49 4.16 -2.49
CA ASN A 51 20.94 3.54 -3.73
C ASN A 51 19.78 2.55 -3.52
N ARG A 52 19.20 2.51 -2.33
CA ARG A 52 18.00 1.72 -2.03
C ARG A 52 16.78 2.61 -1.97
N GLN A 53 15.69 2.15 -2.56
CA GLN A 53 14.43 2.89 -2.54
C GLN A 53 13.58 2.47 -1.36
N TYR A 54 12.99 3.48 -0.72
CA TYR A 54 12.08 3.33 0.39
C TYR A 54 10.78 4.05 0.04
N TYR A 55 9.66 3.51 0.52
CA TYR A 55 8.39 4.23 0.50
C TYR A 55 7.97 4.50 1.93
N TRP A 56 7.97 5.76 2.31
CA TRP A 56 7.67 6.16 3.67
C TRP A 56 6.31 6.83 3.73
N THR A 57 5.39 6.22 4.48
CA THR A 57 4.05 6.73 4.73
C THR A 57 3.93 7.22 6.18
N ARG A 58 3.36 8.40 6.36
CA ARG A 58 3.19 9.03 7.69
C ARG A 58 1.85 9.72 7.81
N ALA A 59 1.39 9.93 9.04
CA ALA A 59 0.25 10.80 9.30
C ALA A 59 0.65 12.28 9.12
N VAL A 60 -0.20 13.05 8.44
CA VAL A 60 0.02 14.47 8.14
C VAL A 60 -1.26 15.25 8.39
N GLU A 61 -1.13 16.45 8.93
CA GLU A 61 -2.27 17.35 9.11
C GLU A 61 -2.79 17.87 7.76
N ASN A 62 -4.12 17.98 7.65
CA ASN A 62 -4.76 18.59 6.48
C ASN A 62 -4.34 20.06 6.30
N SER A 63 -4.05 20.75 7.41
CA SER A 63 -3.56 22.12 7.41
C SER A 63 -2.10 22.15 6.94
N GLY A 64 -1.87 22.68 5.74
CA GLY A 64 -0.52 22.92 5.20
C GLY A 64 -0.10 21.98 4.07
N SER A 65 -0.95 21.02 3.69
CA SER A 65 -0.72 20.21 2.49
C SER A 65 -1.04 20.98 1.22
N ASP A 66 -0.22 20.86 0.19
CA ASP A 66 -0.52 21.31 -1.16
C ASP A 66 -1.24 20.18 -1.92
N PRO A 67 -2.57 20.26 -2.13
CA PRO A 67 -3.31 19.18 -2.78
C PRO A 67 -2.87 18.92 -4.21
N SER A 68 -2.18 19.88 -4.86
CA SER A 68 -1.67 19.69 -6.21
C SER A 68 -0.49 18.71 -6.30
N LYS A 69 0.10 18.35 -5.16
CA LYS A 69 1.20 17.38 -5.03
C LYS A 69 0.75 16.01 -4.53
N LEU A 70 -0.54 15.84 -4.29
CA LEU A 70 -1.10 14.62 -3.74
C LEU A 70 -1.93 13.91 -4.79
N CYS A 71 -1.67 12.62 -4.97
CA CYS A 71 -2.57 11.72 -5.69
C CYS A 71 -3.04 10.60 -4.77
N GLY A 72 -4.26 10.10 -4.96
CA GLY A 72 -4.73 8.95 -4.19
C GLY A 72 -3.87 7.71 -4.47
N HIS A 73 -3.50 6.98 -3.42
CA HIS A 73 -2.74 5.73 -3.49
C HIS A 73 -3.64 4.54 -3.20
N ILE A 74 -4.30 4.52 -2.05
CA ILE A 74 -5.23 3.45 -1.66
C ILE A 74 -6.66 4.02 -1.69
N PHE A 75 -7.57 3.34 -2.39
CA PHE A 75 -8.94 3.81 -2.61
C PHE A 75 -9.98 2.85 -2.04
N VAL A 76 -10.70 3.32 -1.02
CA VAL A 76 -11.87 2.62 -0.47
C VAL A 76 -13.10 2.89 -1.32
N TYR A 77 -13.97 1.89 -1.42
CA TYR A 77 -15.25 2.04 -2.11
C TYR A 77 -16.40 2.14 -1.11
N ASP A 78 -17.18 3.20 -1.25
CA ASP A 78 -18.45 3.36 -0.56
C ASP A 78 -19.61 3.41 -1.58
N ARG A 79 -20.78 2.87 -1.20
CA ARG A 79 -21.93 2.81 -2.10
C ARG A 79 -22.45 4.21 -2.47
N GLU A 80 -22.40 5.15 -1.54
CA GLU A 80 -22.97 6.50 -1.71
C GLU A 80 -21.93 7.46 -2.31
N LYS A 81 -20.67 7.33 -1.89
CA LYS A 81 -19.59 8.25 -2.27
C LYS A 81 -18.73 7.75 -3.43
N GLY A 82 -18.81 6.47 -3.78
CA GLY A 82 -17.93 5.84 -4.75
C GLY A 82 -16.52 5.63 -4.20
N PHE A 83 -15.53 5.62 -5.09
CA PHE A 83 -14.12 5.51 -4.68
C PHE A 83 -13.63 6.81 -4.04
N SER A 84 -13.01 6.69 -2.88
CA SER A 84 -12.36 7.79 -2.17
C SER A 84 -10.98 7.35 -1.68
N PRO A 85 -9.95 8.20 -1.81
CA PRO A 85 -8.62 7.85 -1.30
C PRO A 85 -8.64 7.79 0.24
N SER A 86 -8.08 6.72 0.80
CA SER A 86 -7.77 6.58 2.22
C SER A 86 -6.30 6.86 2.52
N GLU A 87 -5.43 6.66 1.52
CA GLU A 87 -4.00 6.99 1.58
C GLU A 87 -3.61 7.77 0.33
N PHE A 88 -2.64 8.67 0.47
CA PHE A 88 -2.16 9.54 -0.60
C PHE A 88 -0.69 9.27 -0.87
N HIS A 89 -0.31 9.38 -2.14
CA HIS A 89 1.08 9.44 -2.59
C HIS A 89 1.45 10.88 -2.91
N HIS A 90 2.62 11.31 -2.45
CA HIS A 90 3.26 12.57 -2.84
C HIS A 90 3.90 12.41 -4.21
N GLY A 91 3.20 12.89 -5.25
CA GLY A 91 3.64 12.70 -6.62
C GLY A 91 2.62 13.16 -7.65
N SER A 92 2.90 12.83 -8.90
CA SER A 92 2.03 13.19 -10.02
C SER A 92 0.83 12.25 -10.10
N LEU A 93 -0.30 12.78 -10.59
CA LEU A 93 -1.46 11.97 -10.93
C LEU A 93 -1.10 10.90 -11.99
N PRO A 94 -1.70 9.70 -11.91
CA PRO A 94 -1.51 8.70 -12.94
C PRO A 94 -2.04 9.18 -14.30
N ASP A 95 -1.32 8.85 -15.36
CA ASP A 95 -1.88 8.93 -16.71
C ASP A 95 -2.91 7.80 -16.89
N LEU A 96 -4.16 8.20 -17.10
CA LEU A 96 -5.29 7.29 -17.34
C LEU A 96 -5.74 7.29 -18.80
N SER A 97 -4.98 7.92 -19.71
CA SER A 97 -5.37 8.10 -21.11
C SER A 97 -5.63 6.79 -21.85
N THR A 98 -4.92 5.72 -21.47
CA THR A 98 -5.04 4.38 -22.06
C THR A 98 -5.94 3.44 -21.25
N VAL A 99 -6.47 3.88 -20.11
CA VAL A 99 -7.26 3.06 -19.18
C VAL A 99 -8.74 3.29 -19.41
N ASP A 100 -9.52 2.22 -19.55
CA ASP A 100 -11.00 2.29 -19.51
C ASP A 100 -11.48 2.47 -18.06
N HIS A 101 -11.16 3.64 -17.49
CA HIS A 101 -11.37 3.95 -16.08
C HIS A 101 -12.86 3.98 -15.70
N ARG A 102 -13.75 4.31 -16.65
CA ARG A 102 -15.20 4.30 -16.42
C ARG A 102 -15.71 2.88 -16.17
N ARG A 103 -15.32 1.94 -17.05
CA ARG A 103 -15.67 0.53 -16.86
C ARG A 103 -15.01 -0.03 -15.61
N LEU A 104 -13.73 0.25 -15.40
CA LEU A 104 -12.97 -0.22 -14.24
C LEU A 104 -13.67 0.15 -12.93
N PHE A 105 -13.86 1.44 -12.66
CA PHE A 105 -14.41 1.88 -11.37
C PHE A 105 -15.85 1.43 -11.18
N SER A 106 -16.67 1.44 -12.24
CA SER A 106 -18.07 0.98 -12.14
C SER A 106 -18.16 -0.52 -11.82
N MET A 107 -17.42 -1.35 -12.56
CA MET A 107 -17.44 -2.81 -12.41
C MET A 107 -16.78 -3.26 -11.10
N PHE A 108 -15.66 -2.63 -10.72
CA PHE A 108 -14.94 -2.96 -9.50
C PHE A 108 -15.80 -2.65 -8.27
N GLY A 109 -16.34 -1.42 -8.19
CA GLY A 109 -17.21 -1.03 -7.08
C GLY A 109 -18.45 -1.90 -6.98
N ARG A 110 -19.11 -2.20 -8.11
CA ARG A 110 -20.26 -3.11 -8.15
C ARG A 110 -19.92 -4.51 -7.63
N TYR A 111 -18.78 -5.06 -8.05
CA TYR A 111 -18.34 -6.38 -7.58
C TYR A 111 -18.09 -6.38 -6.07
N LEU A 112 -17.45 -5.33 -5.53
CA LEU A 112 -17.25 -5.20 -4.09
C LEU A 112 -18.58 -5.19 -3.33
N ILE A 113 -19.61 -4.53 -3.85
CA ILE A 113 -20.96 -4.53 -3.24
C ILE A 113 -21.61 -5.91 -3.31
N GLU A 114 -21.65 -6.51 -4.51
CA GLU A 114 -22.33 -7.79 -4.77
C GLU A 114 -21.76 -8.92 -3.89
N HIS A 115 -20.45 -8.85 -3.58
CA HIS A 115 -19.75 -9.85 -2.78
C HIS A 115 -19.43 -9.41 -1.33
N GLN A 116 -19.90 -8.23 -0.90
CA GLN A 116 -19.68 -7.69 0.46
C GLN A 116 -18.18 -7.56 0.83
N LEU A 117 -17.36 -7.09 -0.11
CA LEU A 117 -15.90 -6.99 0.01
C LEU A 117 -15.39 -5.58 0.31
N GLN A 118 -16.28 -4.60 0.54
CA GLN A 118 -15.91 -3.17 0.67
C GLN A 118 -14.95 -2.89 1.84
N HIS A 119 -14.98 -3.74 2.88
CA HIS A 119 -14.12 -3.64 4.05
C HIS A 119 -12.91 -4.58 4.00
N SER A 120 -12.72 -5.28 2.89
CA SER A 120 -11.72 -6.35 2.75
C SER A 120 -10.81 -6.14 1.55
N ILE A 121 -11.31 -5.53 0.48
CA ILE A 121 -10.57 -5.28 -0.76
C ILE A 121 -10.75 -3.82 -1.16
N VAL A 122 -9.63 -3.18 -1.49
CA VAL A 122 -9.54 -1.81 -1.96
C VAL A 122 -8.73 -1.76 -3.26
N LEU A 123 -8.89 -0.69 -4.02
CA LEU A 123 -8.11 -0.47 -5.24
C LEU A 123 -6.82 0.27 -4.88
N GLU A 124 -5.69 -0.18 -5.41
CA GLU A 124 -4.39 0.47 -5.20
C GLU A 124 -3.89 1.09 -6.49
N TYR A 125 -3.40 2.33 -6.45
CA TYR A 125 -2.59 2.91 -7.50
C TYR A 125 -1.15 2.44 -7.37
N LEU A 126 -0.61 1.85 -8.44
CA LEU A 126 0.76 1.35 -8.48
C LEU A 126 1.74 2.49 -8.77
N ILE A 127 2.45 2.92 -7.72
CA ILE A 127 3.52 3.91 -7.79
C ILE A 127 4.59 3.42 -8.78
N PRO A 128 4.83 4.13 -9.90
CA PRO A 128 5.72 3.70 -10.99
C PRO A 128 7.07 3.17 -10.54
N GLU A 129 7.70 3.83 -9.59
CA GLU A 129 9.05 3.55 -9.09
C GLU A 129 9.12 2.24 -8.29
N LEU A 130 8.00 1.80 -7.71
CA LEU A 130 7.89 0.59 -6.91
C LEU A 130 7.36 -0.62 -7.69
N ARG A 131 6.98 -0.43 -8.96
CA ARG A 131 6.35 -1.49 -9.77
C ARG A 131 7.26 -2.70 -9.93
N GLY A 132 6.67 -3.88 -9.82
CA GLY A 132 7.37 -5.17 -9.95
C GLY A 132 8.36 -5.47 -8.82
N ARG A 133 8.46 -4.60 -7.81
CA ARG A 133 9.29 -4.84 -6.63
C ARG A 133 8.50 -5.61 -5.59
N ASN A 134 9.13 -6.63 -5.01
CA ASN A 134 8.62 -7.23 -3.78
C ASN A 134 8.97 -6.30 -2.63
N MET A 135 7.96 -5.74 -1.97
CA MET A 135 8.14 -4.82 -0.86
C MET A 135 7.65 -5.43 0.44
N PHE A 136 8.39 -5.18 1.51
CA PHE A 136 8.06 -5.51 2.88
C PHE A 136 7.63 -4.28 3.63
N GLU A 137 6.47 -4.38 4.25
CA GLU A 137 5.91 -3.33 5.09
C GLU A 137 6.34 -3.49 6.56
N LEU A 138 6.85 -2.39 7.13
CA LEU A 138 7.21 -2.24 8.53
C LEU A 138 6.38 -1.11 9.15
N VAL A 139 5.70 -1.39 10.25
CA VAL A 139 4.91 -0.40 11.00
C VAL A 139 5.67 0.00 12.25
N LEU A 140 5.87 1.31 12.47
CA LEU A 140 6.50 1.80 13.71
C LEU A 140 5.44 2.19 14.74
N HIS A 141 5.43 1.47 15.87
CA HIS A 141 4.47 1.75 16.94
C HIS A 141 4.78 3.09 17.62
N GLY A 142 3.76 3.93 17.80
CA GLY A 142 3.88 5.21 18.52
C GLY A 142 4.15 6.43 17.64
N GLN A 143 4.71 6.25 16.44
CA GLN A 143 4.99 7.35 15.50
C GLN A 143 3.99 7.48 14.37
N GLN A 144 3.08 6.52 14.18
CA GLN A 144 2.12 6.51 13.07
C GLN A 144 2.82 6.57 11.70
N HIS A 145 3.93 5.84 11.58
CA HIS A 145 4.75 5.72 10.37
C HIS A 145 4.74 4.28 9.84
N ILE A 146 4.78 4.15 8.51
CA ILE A 146 4.86 2.90 7.77
C ILE A 146 6.00 3.04 6.77
N LEU A 147 6.82 1.99 6.64
CA LEU A 147 7.91 1.93 5.68
C LEU A 147 7.76 0.70 4.81
N LEU A 148 7.73 0.89 3.50
CA LEU A 148 7.95 -0.19 2.54
C LEU A 148 9.43 -0.21 2.17
N CYS A 149 10.05 -1.39 2.27
CA CYS A 149 11.45 -1.61 1.95
C CYS A 149 11.65 -2.97 1.25
N GLU A 150 12.77 -3.15 0.56
CA GLU A 150 13.08 -4.43 -0.09
C GLU A 150 13.41 -5.54 0.92
N PRO A 151 13.08 -6.82 0.63
CA PRO A 151 13.25 -7.94 1.56
C PRO A 151 14.66 -8.08 2.15
N GLY A 152 15.71 -7.76 1.37
CA GLY A 152 17.10 -7.86 1.82
C GLY A 152 17.46 -6.92 2.97
N ILE A 153 16.59 -5.97 3.28
CA ILE A 153 16.73 -5.02 4.39
C ILE A 153 16.15 -5.60 5.69
N VAL A 154 15.26 -6.60 5.59
CA VAL A 154 14.58 -7.19 6.75
C VAL A 154 15.22 -8.52 7.15
N LEU A 155 15.53 -8.66 8.46
CA LEU A 155 16.38 -9.72 9.02
C LEU A 155 15.92 -11.15 8.69
N PRO A 156 16.88 -12.11 8.57
CA PRO A 156 16.58 -13.54 8.64
C PRO A 156 16.11 -13.90 10.06
N GLY A 157 14.87 -14.38 10.20
CA GLY A 157 14.32 -14.87 11.46
C GLY A 157 12.99 -14.24 11.88
N LEU A 158 12.59 -13.16 11.21
CA LEU A 158 11.23 -12.64 11.30
C LEU A 158 10.26 -13.59 10.57
N ALA A 159 9.14 -13.85 11.22
CA ALA A 159 8.18 -14.90 10.94
C ALA A 159 7.42 -14.75 9.59
N SER A 160 6.45 -15.64 9.36
CA SER A 160 5.70 -15.75 8.10
C SER A 160 5.26 -14.40 7.53
N SER A 161 5.51 -14.20 6.23
CA SER A 161 4.97 -13.05 5.48
C SER A 161 3.52 -13.30 5.10
N VAL A 162 2.68 -12.27 5.18
CA VAL A 162 1.32 -12.29 4.66
C VAL A 162 1.20 -11.28 3.52
N VAL A 163 0.51 -11.67 2.46
CA VAL A 163 0.28 -10.82 1.28
C VAL A 163 -0.78 -9.77 1.60
N THR A 164 -0.47 -8.50 1.36
CA THR A 164 -1.40 -7.36 1.53
C THR A 164 -1.77 -6.68 0.24
N ALA A 165 -0.98 -6.86 -0.81
CA ALA A 165 -1.32 -6.34 -2.13
C ALA A 165 -1.04 -7.37 -3.23
N TYR A 166 -1.79 -7.26 -4.32
CA TYR A 166 -1.67 -8.04 -5.53
C TYR A 166 -1.51 -7.09 -6.71
N SER A 167 -0.55 -7.40 -7.57
CA SER A 167 -0.25 -6.64 -8.79
C SER A 167 0.00 -7.61 -9.94
N TYR A 168 0.03 -7.10 -11.16
CA TYR A 168 0.29 -7.94 -12.32
C TYR A 168 1.72 -8.50 -12.31
N VAL A 169 1.84 -9.81 -12.46
CA VAL A 169 3.13 -10.50 -12.54
C VAL A 169 3.34 -10.98 -13.96
N GLU A 170 4.16 -10.25 -14.73
CA GLU A 170 4.39 -10.50 -16.16
C GLU A 170 4.82 -11.95 -16.44
N SER A 171 5.72 -12.50 -15.62
CA SER A 171 6.22 -13.88 -15.77
C SER A 171 5.16 -14.96 -15.55
N ALA A 172 4.12 -14.66 -14.77
CA ALA A 172 3.01 -15.56 -14.51
C ALA A 172 1.77 -15.24 -15.36
N MET A 173 1.79 -14.13 -16.11
CA MET A 173 0.67 -13.58 -16.88
C MET A 173 -0.62 -13.50 -16.07
N LYS A 174 -0.52 -13.15 -14.78
CA LYS A 174 -1.65 -13.04 -13.87
C LYS A 174 -1.36 -12.10 -12.71
N PHE A 175 -2.41 -11.67 -12.03
CA PHE A 175 -2.27 -11.02 -10.73
C PHE A 175 -1.71 -11.99 -9.69
N GLY A 176 -0.69 -11.53 -8.97
CA GLY A 176 -0.01 -12.29 -7.92
C GLY A 176 0.43 -11.39 -6.78
N PRO A 177 1.01 -11.96 -5.71
CA PRO A 177 1.46 -11.20 -4.56
C PRO A 177 2.47 -10.09 -4.94
N GLY A 178 2.20 -8.84 -4.55
CA GLY A 178 3.09 -7.69 -4.72
C GLY A 178 3.70 -7.26 -3.38
N THR A 179 2.92 -6.62 -2.53
CA THR A 179 3.35 -6.19 -1.19
C THR A 179 3.05 -7.25 -0.14
N ARG A 180 4.00 -7.42 0.78
CA ARG A 180 3.89 -8.33 1.93
C ARG A 180 4.18 -7.57 3.21
N TYR A 181 3.59 -7.99 4.31
CA TYR A 181 3.99 -7.56 5.64
C TYR A 181 4.39 -8.77 6.49
N ILE A 182 5.13 -8.49 7.56
CA ILE A 182 5.59 -9.53 8.48
C ILE A 182 4.59 -9.69 9.63
N THR A 183 4.25 -10.94 9.91
CA THR A 183 3.43 -11.32 11.07
C THR A 183 4.26 -12.12 12.08
N PRO A 184 4.06 -11.97 13.40
CA PRO A 184 4.53 -12.97 14.35
C PRO A 184 3.85 -14.32 14.07
N PRO A 185 4.50 -15.46 14.39
CA PRO A 185 3.90 -16.78 14.18
C PRO A 185 2.54 -16.87 14.89
N GLY A 186 1.51 -17.29 14.15
CA GLY A 186 0.17 -17.51 14.70
C GLY A 186 -0.66 -16.25 14.96
N THR A 187 -0.17 -15.06 14.62
CA THR A 187 -0.94 -13.82 14.77
C THR A 187 -1.05 -13.12 13.42
N ASN A 188 -2.24 -13.09 12.80
CA ASN A 188 -2.50 -12.34 11.56
C ASN A 188 -2.53 -10.81 11.78
N LYS A 189 -1.65 -10.30 12.65
CA LYS A 189 -1.50 -8.89 13.04
C LYS A 189 -0.14 -8.41 12.56
N HIS A 190 -0.06 -7.12 12.20
CA HIS A 190 1.22 -6.49 11.86
C HIS A 190 2.18 -6.62 13.03
N ILE A 191 3.44 -6.98 12.76
CA ILE A 191 4.50 -6.68 13.71
C ILE A 191 4.68 -5.16 13.70
N THR A 192 4.44 -4.55 14.85
CA THR A 192 4.84 -3.17 15.05
C THR A 192 6.22 -3.18 15.68
N PHE A 193 7.14 -2.45 15.09
CA PHE A 193 8.51 -2.36 15.56
C PHE A 193 8.69 -1.08 16.38
N ASN A 194 9.36 -1.20 17.52
CA ASN A 194 9.97 -0.04 18.15
C ASN A 194 11.31 0.20 17.40
N PRO A 195 11.59 1.42 16.91
CA PRO A 195 12.89 1.73 16.33
C PRO A 195 14.06 1.34 17.23
N ASP A 196 13.89 1.44 18.55
CA ASP A 196 14.92 1.05 19.53
C ASP A 196 15.05 -0.48 19.70
N ASP A 197 14.09 -1.27 19.24
CA ASP A 197 14.20 -2.74 19.21
C ASP A 197 14.80 -3.23 17.88
N LEU A 198 14.94 -2.34 16.88
CA LEU A 198 15.56 -2.60 15.59
C LEU A 198 17.09 -2.42 15.62
N VAL A 199 17.74 -2.47 16.79
CA VAL A 199 19.19 -2.19 16.96
C VAL A 199 20.07 -3.07 16.06
N GLU A 200 19.66 -4.30 15.78
CA GLU A 200 20.39 -5.19 14.87
C GLU A 200 20.22 -4.82 13.38
N VAL A 201 19.27 -3.95 13.05
CA VAL A 201 18.94 -3.46 11.71
C VAL A 201 19.32 -1.99 11.57
N ARG A 202 20.61 -1.71 11.80
CA ARG A 202 21.18 -0.37 11.79
C ARG A 202 20.78 0.46 10.56
N GLU A 203 20.74 -0.15 9.37
CA GLU A 203 20.34 0.52 8.12
C GLU A 203 18.90 1.06 8.19
N VAL A 204 17.94 0.28 8.68
CA VAL A 204 16.52 0.70 8.79
C VAL A 204 16.38 1.83 9.81
N VAL A 205 17.05 1.70 10.95
CA VAL A 205 17.04 2.73 12.00
C VAL A 205 17.67 4.04 11.51
N ASP A 206 18.78 3.97 10.79
CA ASP A 206 19.46 5.15 10.26
C ASP A 206 18.63 5.84 9.17
N VAL A 207 17.98 5.07 8.29
CA VAL A 207 17.02 5.61 7.31
C VAL A 207 15.86 6.32 8.03
N PHE A 208 15.25 5.69 9.02
CA PHE A 208 14.15 6.32 9.76
C PHE A 208 14.58 7.61 10.45
N ARG A 209 15.72 7.61 11.15
CA ARG A 209 16.23 8.83 11.80
C ARG A 209 16.45 9.95 10.78
N LYS A 210 17.04 9.65 9.62
CA LYS A 210 17.20 10.64 8.54
C LYS A 210 15.87 11.18 8.05
N LEU A 211 14.89 10.30 7.82
CA LEU A 211 13.54 10.68 7.37
C LEU A 211 12.82 11.59 8.36
N GLU A 212 12.97 11.35 9.66
CA GLU A 212 12.45 12.24 10.72
C GLU A 212 13.11 13.61 10.71
N PHE A 213 14.43 13.68 10.57
CA PHE A 213 15.15 14.96 10.53
C PHE A 213 14.79 15.81 9.31
N LEU A 214 14.37 15.20 8.20
CA LEU A 214 13.92 15.88 6.98
C LEU A 214 12.45 16.35 7.05
N ALA A 215 11.73 16.05 8.14
CA ALA A 215 10.33 16.42 8.35
C ALA A 215 10.12 17.69 9.21
N ILE A 216 11.21 18.35 9.63
CA ILE A 216 11.23 19.60 10.42
C ILE A 216 11.70 20.76 9.53
#